data_AF-A0A495E7U3-F1
#
_entry.id   AF-A0A495E7U3-F1
#
_cell.length_a   1.000
_cell.length_b   1.000
_cell.length_c   1.000
_cell.angle_alpha   90.00
_cell.angle_beta   90.00
_cell.angle_gamma   90.00
#
_symmetry.space_group_name_H-M   'P 1'
#
loop_
_entity.id
_entity.type
_entity.pdbx_description
1 polymer ?
#
loop_
_entity_poly.entity_id
_entity_poly.type
_entity_poly.pdbx_seq_one_letter_code
_entity_poly.pdbx_strand_id
1 'polypeptide(L)'
;MKYLKPRFLFLIIVTLILSSCTSEAKNIETVLEVTTFNLKTTANALEFNKIDAVIENNYTSKQPGFIRRQSGVNEQGKYVVLVYWKSLADAKASMNKFMSDSSVTNYASMIEGESMKMSRFTINDAFTAPTSTFTELMTFNTKEGINIKDFNKTNKKVETKFTVKQKGFLQRITGSNEKGEQVVLVYWDTKENSNAVINDFMSAPIAKEFMGMMDQSTIDMVRYESLTSLKNVTLSNKDKVVALLNSFNTGDQTPISYINPKKYIQHNLGVADGLEGFGAVMQHAPEGGFKAEVIRAFQDEDYVFTHTKYDFFGPKAGFDIFRFEDGLIVEHWDNLLEIQKPNPSGRTQFDGATTISNLDKTEVNKGIVRGFIEKVLLNGEMDKVSSFINPEKYIQHNPAVADGLSGFGEAMKYFAENGLVMEYDKLHMVLGQGNFVLTVSEGKFGKGEHTAYYDLFRIEDGLIVEHWDVIAPIPPKSEWKNENGKF
;
A
#
# COMPACT_ATOMS: atom_id res chain seq x y z
N MET A 1 -85.44 42.55 54.71
CA MET A 1 -84.65 43.60 54.04
C MET A 1 -83.24 43.60 54.63
N LYS A 2 -82.32 42.84 54.02
CA LYS A 2 -80.86 42.87 54.25
C LYS A 2 -80.22 42.10 53.09
N TYR A 3 -79.29 42.77 52.42
CA TYR A 3 -78.58 42.35 51.21
C TYR A 3 -77.71 41.11 51.43
N LEU A 4 -77.59 40.24 50.42
CA LEU A 4 -76.34 39.52 50.14
C LEU A 4 -76.25 39.18 48.64
N LYS A 5 -75.17 39.62 47.99
CA LYS A 5 -74.81 39.41 46.57
C LYS A 5 -74.37 37.96 46.32
N PRO A 6 -74.57 37.39 45.12
CA PRO A 6 -73.88 36.17 44.70
C PRO A 6 -72.49 36.52 44.13
N ARG A 7 -71.46 35.79 44.57
CA ARG A 7 -70.12 35.81 43.98
C ARG A 7 -70.12 34.95 42.71
N PHE A 8 -69.80 35.55 41.57
CA PHE A 8 -69.41 34.84 40.36
C PHE A 8 -68.06 34.14 40.59
N LEU A 9 -68.03 32.81 40.48
CA LEU A 9 -66.80 32.03 40.37
C LEU A 9 -66.49 31.88 38.88
N PHE A 10 -65.46 32.57 38.40
CA PHE A 10 -64.99 32.49 37.02
C PHE A 10 -64.23 31.17 36.85
N LEU A 11 -64.77 30.24 36.05
CA LEU A 11 -64.12 29.00 35.68
C LEU A 11 -63.11 29.30 34.57
N ILE A 12 -61.82 29.38 34.91
CA ILE A 12 -60.73 29.50 33.92
C ILE A 12 -60.57 28.12 33.25
N ILE A 13 -61.06 28.00 32.03
CA ILE A 13 -60.73 26.89 31.13
C ILE A 13 -59.33 27.17 30.59
N VAL A 14 -58.31 26.51 31.17
CA VAL A 14 -56.97 26.46 30.60
C VAL A 14 -57.04 25.55 29.38
N THR A 15 -57.05 26.14 28.19
CA THR A 15 -56.89 25.42 26.93
C THR A 15 -55.46 24.87 26.89
N LEU A 16 -55.30 23.57 27.15
CA LEU A 16 -54.09 22.82 26.83
C LEU A 16 -53.90 22.84 25.31
N ILE A 17 -53.10 23.78 24.83
CA ILE A 17 -52.48 23.67 23.52
C ILE A 17 -51.44 22.56 23.66
N LEU A 18 -51.78 21.36 23.22
CA LEU A 18 -50.81 20.33 22.88
C LEU A 18 -49.99 20.83 21.69
N SER A 19 -48.98 21.66 21.98
CA SER A 19 -47.83 21.80 21.09
C SER A 19 -47.18 20.43 21.03
N SER A 20 -47.39 19.74 19.92
CA SER A 20 -46.64 18.54 19.56
C SER A 20 -45.15 18.81 19.73
N CYS A 21 -44.49 18.04 20.60
CA CYS A 21 -43.07 18.10 20.89
C CYS A 21 -42.19 18.13 19.62
N THR A 22 -41.48 19.24 19.46
CA THR A 22 -40.02 19.33 19.25
C THR A 22 -39.31 18.17 18.53
N SER A 23 -38.79 18.42 17.33
CA SER A 23 -37.58 17.74 16.86
C SER A 23 -36.34 18.53 17.31
N GLU A 24 -35.98 18.44 18.58
CA GLU A 24 -34.67 18.88 19.06
C GLU A 24 -34.02 17.76 19.87
N ALA A 25 -33.22 16.94 19.20
CA ALA A 25 -32.15 16.16 19.82
C ALA A 25 -31.14 15.70 18.76
N LYS A 26 -30.04 16.42 18.60
CA LYS A 26 -28.72 15.84 18.30
C LYS A 26 -27.63 16.69 18.97
N ASN A 27 -27.33 16.38 20.22
CA ASN A 27 -26.02 16.69 20.80
C ASN A 27 -25.37 15.37 21.17
N ILE A 28 -24.76 14.74 20.16
CA ILE A 28 -23.70 13.77 20.38
C ILE A 28 -22.53 14.31 19.59
N GLU A 29 -21.67 15.09 20.26
CA GLU A 29 -20.37 15.51 19.76
C GLU A 29 -19.37 14.43 20.13
N THR A 30 -19.17 13.47 19.22
CA THR A 30 -18.08 12.49 19.34
C THR A 30 -16.99 12.85 18.36
N VAL A 31 -15.81 12.27 18.54
CA VAL A 31 -14.68 12.45 17.64
C VAL A 31 -14.51 11.20 16.81
N LEU A 32 -14.52 11.38 15.50
CA LEU A 32 -14.05 10.41 14.54
C LEU A 32 -12.58 10.67 14.25
N GLU A 33 -11.71 9.76 14.66
CA GLU A 33 -10.33 9.69 14.21
C GLU A 33 -10.26 8.81 12.96
N VAL A 34 -9.73 9.38 11.89
CA VAL A 34 -9.52 8.74 10.60
C VAL A 34 -8.02 8.59 10.40
N THR A 35 -7.54 7.37 10.31
CA THR A 35 -6.14 7.07 10.00
C THR A 35 -6.07 6.26 8.72
N THR A 36 -5.29 6.72 7.74
CA THR A 36 -5.03 5.96 6.51
C THR A 36 -3.53 5.74 6.33
N PHE A 37 -3.14 4.60 5.79
CA PHE A 37 -1.73 4.26 5.54
C PHE A 37 -1.64 3.11 4.54
N ASN A 38 -0.46 2.93 3.96
CA ASN A 38 -0.07 1.72 3.25
C ASN A 38 0.71 0.82 4.21
N LEU A 39 0.66 -0.48 3.98
CA LEU A 39 1.62 -1.39 4.57
C LEU A 39 2.97 -1.24 3.86
N LYS A 40 4.06 -1.53 4.58
CA LYS A 40 5.36 -1.72 3.94
C LYS A 40 5.24 -2.81 2.89
N THR A 41 6.02 -2.71 1.82
CA THR A 41 6.06 -3.71 0.74
C THR A 41 6.42 -5.12 1.24
N THR A 42 7.03 -5.20 2.44
CA THR A 42 7.53 -6.41 3.09
C THR A 42 6.53 -7.01 4.09
N ALA A 43 5.43 -6.31 4.39
CA ALA A 43 4.45 -6.72 5.38
C ALA A 43 3.43 -7.70 4.78
N ASN A 44 3.09 -8.74 5.54
CA ASN A 44 2.05 -9.70 5.16
C ASN A 44 0.66 -9.16 5.56
N ALA A 45 -0.20 -8.88 4.57
CA ALA A 45 -1.54 -8.34 4.80
C ALA A 45 -2.45 -9.25 5.64
N LEU A 46 -2.35 -10.58 5.50
CA LEU A 46 -3.16 -11.52 6.29
C LEU A 46 -2.73 -11.52 7.76
N GLU A 47 -1.43 -11.50 8.01
CA GLU A 47 -0.90 -11.36 9.36
C GLU A 47 -1.29 -10.01 9.97
N PHE A 48 -1.14 -8.94 9.20
CA PHE A 48 -1.54 -7.60 9.63
C PHE A 48 -3.01 -7.56 10.04
N ASN A 49 -3.92 -8.15 9.25
CA ASN A 49 -5.35 -8.16 9.56
C ASN A 49 -5.68 -8.94 10.84
N LYS A 50 -4.92 -10.01 11.15
CA LYS A 50 -5.05 -10.72 12.44
C LYS A 50 -4.60 -9.83 13.59
N ILE A 51 -3.45 -9.16 13.44
CA ILE A 51 -2.90 -8.27 14.46
C ILE A 51 -3.82 -7.05 14.66
N ASP A 52 -4.40 -6.50 13.60
CA ASP A 52 -5.34 -5.38 13.65
C ASP A 52 -6.51 -5.64 14.61
N ALA A 53 -7.11 -6.83 14.51
CA ALA A 53 -8.18 -7.26 15.44
C ALA A 53 -7.67 -7.39 16.88
N VAL A 54 -6.40 -7.80 17.07
CA VAL A 54 -5.77 -7.87 18.39
C VAL A 54 -5.54 -6.46 18.95
N ILE A 55 -5.15 -5.47 18.14
CA ILE A 55 -4.93 -4.08 18.57
C ILE A 55 -6.23 -3.44 19.09
N GLU A 56 -7.37 -3.76 18.49
CA GLU A 56 -8.67 -3.33 19.02
C GLU A 56 -8.89 -3.86 20.44
N ASN A 57 -8.75 -5.17 20.63
CA ASN A 57 -9.06 -5.83 21.90
C ASN A 57 -8.03 -5.54 23.00
N ASN A 58 -6.76 -5.44 22.65
CA ASN A 58 -5.68 -5.39 23.63
C ASN A 58 -5.23 -3.98 23.98
N TYR A 59 -5.41 -3.02 23.07
CA TYR A 59 -4.96 -1.65 23.25
C TYR A 59 -6.11 -0.64 23.16
N THR A 60 -6.75 -0.53 21.99
CA THR A 60 -7.63 0.61 21.67
C THR A 60 -8.89 0.61 22.52
N SER A 61 -9.52 -0.55 22.71
CA SER A 61 -10.74 -0.70 23.52
C SER A 61 -10.54 -0.42 25.01
N LYS A 62 -9.29 -0.45 25.49
CA LYS A 62 -8.95 -0.18 26.90
C LYS A 62 -8.69 1.31 27.17
N GLN A 63 -8.67 2.14 26.13
CA GLN A 63 -8.40 3.56 26.29
C GLN A 63 -9.63 4.31 26.82
N PRO A 64 -9.44 5.31 27.71
CA PRO A 64 -10.53 6.18 28.13
C PRO A 64 -11.25 6.79 26.93
N GLY A 65 -12.58 6.89 27.03
CA GLY A 65 -13.39 7.51 25.98
C GLY A 65 -13.53 6.71 24.69
N PHE A 66 -13.00 5.49 24.60
CA PHE A 66 -13.24 4.60 23.46
C PHE A 66 -14.74 4.34 23.27
N ILE A 67 -15.21 4.41 22.02
CA ILE A 67 -16.58 4.05 21.63
C ILE A 67 -16.55 2.84 20.69
N ARG A 68 -15.75 2.90 19.62
CA ARG A 68 -15.69 1.86 18.59
C ARG A 68 -14.42 2.03 17.75
N ARG A 69 -13.94 0.91 17.21
CA ARG A 69 -12.97 0.87 16.13
C ARG A 69 -13.56 0.09 14.94
N GLN A 70 -13.11 0.44 13.75
CA GLN A 70 -13.32 -0.34 12.54
C GLN A 70 -12.14 -0.12 11.61
N SER A 71 -11.78 -1.18 10.90
CA SER A 71 -10.66 -1.15 9.96
C SER A 71 -11.12 -1.70 8.62
N GLY A 72 -10.48 -1.26 7.56
CA GLY A 72 -10.71 -1.78 6.23
C GLY A 72 -9.56 -1.48 5.28
N VAL A 73 -9.67 -2.02 4.08
CA VAL A 73 -8.66 -1.88 3.02
C VAL A 73 -9.34 -1.65 1.67
N ASN A 74 -8.77 -0.76 0.87
CA ASN A 74 -9.26 -0.53 -0.50
C ASN A 74 -8.61 -1.48 -1.51
N GLU A 75 -9.06 -1.43 -2.76
CA GLU A 75 -8.53 -2.28 -3.84
C GLU A 75 -7.05 -2.05 -4.15
N GLN A 76 -6.51 -0.88 -3.77
CA GLN A 76 -5.11 -0.52 -3.95
C GLN A 76 -4.24 -0.91 -2.75
N GLY A 77 -4.79 -1.57 -1.73
CA GLY A 77 -4.06 -1.97 -0.53
C GLY A 77 -3.83 -0.85 0.50
N LYS A 78 -4.48 0.31 0.34
CA LYS A 78 -4.48 1.40 1.34
C LYS A 78 -5.45 1.03 2.46
N TYR A 79 -4.93 0.99 3.67
CA TYR A 79 -5.69 0.72 4.89
C TYR A 79 -6.33 1.98 5.43
N VAL A 80 -7.50 1.80 6.05
CA VAL A 80 -8.24 2.81 6.80
C VAL A 80 -8.59 2.26 8.16
N VAL A 81 -8.26 2.99 9.22
CA VAL A 81 -8.68 2.71 10.59
C VAL A 81 -9.49 3.90 11.07
N LEU A 82 -10.74 3.64 11.44
CA LEU A 82 -11.63 4.62 12.04
C LEU A 82 -11.82 4.30 13.52
N VAL A 83 -11.59 5.30 14.37
CA VAL A 83 -11.82 5.19 15.81
C VAL A 83 -12.77 6.28 16.28
N TYR A 84 -13.81 5.87 16.98
CA TYR A 84 -14.82 6.73 17.57
C TYR A 84 -14.48 6.95 19.04
N TRP A 85 -14.43 8.22 19.44
CA TRP A 85 -14.05 8.67 20.77
C TRP A 85 -15.13 9.56 21.38
N LYS A 86 -15.27 9.53 22.70
CA LYS A 86 -16.15 10.44 23.45
C LYS A 86 -15.71 11.89 23.34
N SER A 87 -14.40 12.15 23.21
CA SER A 87 -13.85 13.50 23.11
C SER A 87 -12.54 13.54 22.35
N LEU A 88 -12.15 14.74 21.92
CA LEU A 88 -10.85 14.99 21.30
C LEU A 88 -9.68 14.74 22.27
N ALA A 89 -9.90 15.00 23.56
CA ALA A 89 -8.91 14.77 24.60
C ALA A 89 -8.59 13.27 24.75
N ASP A 90 -9.63 12.42 24.72
CA ASP A 90 -9.49 10.97 24.77
C ASP A 90 -8.71 10.44 23.55
N ALA A 91 -9.07 10.88 22.35
CA ALA A 91 -8.38 10.50 21.11
C ALA A 91 -6.89 10.87 21.14
N LYS A 92 -6.57 12.11 21.55
CA LYS A 92 -5.19 12.58 21.69
C LYS A 92 -4.42 11.79 22.76
N ALA A 93 -5.04 11.52 23.90
CA ALA A 93 -4.43 10.79 25.00
C ALA A 93 -4.09 9.34 24.63
N SER A 94 -4.95 8.67 23.85
CA SER A 94 -4.66 7.35 23.29
C SER A 94 -3.47 7.42 22.33
N MET A 95 -3.53 8.28 21.30
CA MET A 95 -2.49 8.31 20.27
C MET A 95 -1.10 8.65 20.84
N ASN A 96 -1.02 9.54 21.84
CA ASN A 96 0.24 9.92 22.49
C ASN A 96 0.96 8.74 23.15
N LYS A 97 0.23 7.69 23.55
CA LYS A 97 0.79 6.50 24.20
C LYS A 97 1.01 5.35 23.23
N PHE A 98 0.38 5.39 22.05
CA PHE A 98 0.34 4.28 21.12
C PHE A 98 1.73 3.80 20.76
N MET A 99 2.59 4.66 20.21
CA MET A 99 3.93 4.27 19.77
C MET A 99 4.88 3.83 20.89
N SER A 100 4.54 4.10 22.16
CA SER A 100 5.31 3.65 23.33
C SER A 100 4.81 2.34 23.94
N ASP A 101 3.66 1.84 23.51
CA ASP A 101 3.05 0.63 24.05
C ASP A 101 3.62 -0.62 23.34
N SER A 102 4.18 -1.54 24.11
CA SER A 102 4.81 -2.75 23.55
C SER A 102 3.82 -3.65 22.82
N SER A 103 2.52 -3.57 23.13
CA SER A 103 1.48 -4.36 22.46
C SER A 103 1.21 -3.93 21.01
N VAL A 104 1.62 -2.71 20.62
CA VAL A 104 1.42 -2.20 19.26
C VAL A 104 2.68 -2.26 18.40
N THR A 105 3.85 -2.59 18.96
CA THR A 105 5.15 -2.53 18.26
C THR A 105 5.15 -3.33 16.96
N ASN A 106 4.61 -4.56 16.97
CA ASN A 106 4.55 -5.39 15.76
C ASN A 106 3.58 -4.82 14.72
N TYR A 107 2.43 -4.30 15.17
CA TYR A 107 1.47 -3.64 14.28
C TYR A 107 2.08 -2.40 13.62
N ALA A 108 2.76 -1.56 14.40
CA ALA A 108 3.38 -0.33 13.92
C ALA A 108 4.58 -0.60 12.98
N SER A 109 5.34 -1.69 13.18
CA SER A 109 6.50 -2.00 12.34
C SER A 109 6.11 -2.38 10.90
N MET A 110 4.89 -2.87 10.69
CA MET A 110 4.33 -3.25 9.39
C MET A 110 3.81 -2.08 8.55
N ILE A 111 3.61 -0.91 9.17
CA ILE A 111 3.04 0.28 8.51
C ILE A 111 4.15 1.07 7.82
N GLU A 112 3.90 1.51 6.58
CA GLU A 112 4.74 2.50 5.91
C GLU A 112 4.49 3.88 6.53
N GLY A 113 5.36 4.29 7.45
CA GLY A 113 5.16 5.46 8.30
C GLY A 113 4.98 6.76 7.51
N GLU A 114 5.69 6.93 6.40
CA GLU A 114 5.57 8.12 5.54
C GLU A 114 4.22 8.22 4.84
N SER A 115 3.52 7.10 4.66
CA SER A 115 2.20 7.06 4.06
C SER A 115 1.06 7.39 5.04
N MET A 116 1.36 7.41 6.34
CA MET A 116 0.35 7.57 7.39
C MET A 116 -0.21 8.98 7.41
N LYS A 117 -1.53 9.09 7.26
CA LYS A 117 -2.29 10.34 7.42
C LYS A 117 -3.34 10.14 8.50
N MET A 118 -3.37 11.04 9.48
CA MET A 118 -4.35 11.03 10.57
C MET A 118 -5.09 12.36 10.66
N SER A 119 -6.42 12.28 10.69
CA SER A 119 -7.33 13.43 10.84
C SER A 119 -8.38 13.14 11.92
N ARG A 120 -8.86 14.17 12.61
CA ARG A 120 -9.89 14.05 13.64
C ARG A 120 -11.04 15.01 13.35
N PHE A 121 -12.25 14.49 13.31
CA PHE A 121 -13.47 15.24 12.99
C PHE A 121 -14.45 15.16 14.15
N THR A 122 -15.05 16.29 14.50
CA THR A 122 -16.25 16.29 15.34
C THR A 122 -17.42 15.86 14.48
N ILE A 123 -18.10 14.80 14.89
CA ILE A 123 -19.27 14.24 14.21
C ILE A 123 -20.49 14.40 15.09
N ASN A 124 -21.65 14.53 14.44
CA ASN A 124 -22.94 14.78 15.12
C ASN A 124 -23.84 13.54 15.16
N ASP A 125 -23.36 12.42 14.62
CA ASP A 125 -24.11 11.18 14.42
C ASP A 125 -23.44 10.04 15.20
N ALA A 126 -24.19 9.39 16.10
CA ALA A 126 -23.73 8.13 16.69
C ALA A 126 -23.66 7.05 15.61
N PHE A 127 -22.69 6.14 15.70
CA PHE A 127 -22.59 5.00 14.80
C PHE A 127 -23.73 4.00 15.02
N THR A 128 -24.38 3.56 13.93
CA THR A 128 -25.55 2.65 13.94
C THR A 128 -25.51 1.57 12.86
N ALA A 129 -24.39 1.39 12.13
CA ALA A 129 -24.28 0.45 11.02
C ALA A 129 -23.32 -0.74 11.31
N PRO A 130 -23.54 -1.55 12.36
CA PRO A 130 -22.61 -2.62 12.74
C PRO A 130 -22.48 -3.75 11.70
N THR A 131 -23.45 -3.86 10.78
CA THR A 131 -23.46 -4.84 9.68
C THR A 131 -22.82 -4.33 8.40
N SER A 132 -22.23 -3.13 8.40
CA SER A 132 -21.58 -2.58 7.22
C SER A 132 -20.38 -3.43 6.82
N THR A 133 -20.30 -3.80 5.54
CA THR A 133 -19.14 -4.49 4.97
C THR A 133 -18.34 -3.60 4.03
N PHE A 134 -18.93 -2.49 3.58
CA PHE A 134 -18.28 -1.54 2.69
C PHE A 134 -18.53 -0.10 3.16
N THR A 135 -17.51 0.74 3.08
CA THR A 135 -17.59 2.15 3.49
C THR A 135 -16.95 3.06 2.46
N GLU A 136 -17.60 4.19 2.22
CA GLU A 136 -17.06 5.31 1.44
C GLU A 136 -16.73 6.45 2.41
N LEU A 137 -15.47 6.85 2.45
CA LEU A 137 -14.96 7.97 3.23
C LEU A 137 -14.54 9.07 2.25
N MET A 138 -15.05 10.28 2.47
CA MET A 138 -14.72 11.45 1.68
C MET A 138 -14.37 12.62 2.59
N THR A 139 -13.19 13.22 2.39
CA THR A 139 -12.78 14.47 3.04
C THR A 139 -12.56 15.56 1.99
N PHE A 140 -12.89 16.80 2.33
CA PHE A 140 -12.78 17.94 1.41
C PHE A 140 -12.94 19.27 2.14
N ASN A 141 -12.45 20.34 1.51
CA ASN A 141 -12.80 21.70 1.89
C ASN A 141 -14.00 22.20 1.08
N THR A 142 -14.84 23.05 1.69
CA THR A 142 -15.84 23.81 0.95
C THR A 142 -15.15 24.92 0.13
N LYS A 143 -15.73 25.32 -1.00
CA LYS A 143 -15.24 26.49 -1.74
C LYS A 143 -15.24 27.75 -0.87
N GLU A 144 -14.32 28.65 -1.16
CA GLU A 144 -14.27 29.97 -0.51
C GLU A 144 -15.62 30.70 -0.65
N GLY A 145 -16.07 31.35 0.43
CA GLY A 145 -17.34 32.09 0.46
C GLY A 145 -18.60 31.24 0.68
N ILE A 146 -18.50 29.91 0.71
CA ILE A 146 -19.65 29.05 1.03
C ILE A 146 -20.09 29.23 2.49
N ASN A 147 -21.37 29.51 2.69
CA ASN A 147 -21.96 29.54 4.03
C ASN A 147 -22.12 28.11 4.57
N ILE A 148 -21.48 27.82 5.71
CA ILE A 148 -21.48 26.47 6.28
C ILE A 148 -22.88 25.97 6.68
N LYS A 149 -23.79 26.86 7.07
CA LYS A 149 -25.18 26.48 7.41
C LYS A 149 -25.94 26.03 6.17
N ASP A 150 -25.75 26.73 5.05
CA ASP A 150 -26.36 26.37 3.77
C ASP A 150 -25.76 25.07 3.23
N PHE A 151 -24.43 24.91 3.32
CA PHE A 151 -23.76 23.66 3.02
C PHE A 151 -24.33 22.50 3.84
N ASN A 152 -24.43 22.65 5.16
CA ASN A 152 -24.99 21.60 6.03
C ASN A 152 -26.43 21.25 5.67
N LYS A 153 -27.24 22.24 5.27
CA LYS A 153 -28.61 22.01 4.79
C LYS A 153 -28.65 21.23 3.49
N THR A 154 -27.80 21.57 2.51
CA THR A 154 -27.71 20.84 1.25
C THR A 154 -27.14 19.44 1.46
N ASN A 155 -26.11 19.30 2.31
CA ASN A 155 -25.53 18.03 2.74
C ASN A 155 -26.59 17.11 3.39
N LYS A 156 -27.45 17.65 4.26
CA LYS A 156 -28.56 16.88 4.86
C LYS A 156 -29.64 16.50 3.85
N LYS A 157 -29.88 17.32 2.82
CA LYS A 157 -30.79 16.98 1.71
C LYS A 157 -30.23 15.83 0.88
N VAL A 158 -28.91 15.75 0.65
CA VAL A 158 -28.30 14.61 -0.04
C VAL A 158 -28.66 13.31 0.68
N GLU A 159 -28.47 13.27 2.00
CA GLU A 159 -28.87 12.12 2.81
C GLU A 159 -30.37 11.80 2.65
N THR A 160 -31.23 12.75 3.02
CA THR A 160 -32.68 12.52 3.17
C THR A 160 -33.42 12.36 1.85
N LYS A 161 -32.93 12.95 0.75
CA LYS A 161 -33.61 12.92 -0.56
C LYS A 161 -33.01 11.91 -1.53
N PHE A 162 -31.75 11.53 -1.36
CA PHE A 162 -31.04 10.63 -2.26
C PHE A 162 -30.51 9.39 -1.53
N THR A 163 -29.60 9.53 -0.57
CA THR A 163 -28.83 8.39 -0.03
C THR A 163 -29.71 7.38 0.71
N VAL A 164 -30.65 7.83 1.55
CA VAL A 164 -31.54 6.93 2.33
C VAL A 164 -32.46 6.06 1.46
N LYS A 165 -32.62 6.40 0.18
CA LYS A 165 -33.48 5.66 -0.76
C LYS A 165 -32.74 4.56 -1.51
N GLN A 166 -31.42 4.51 -1.37
CA GLN A 166 -30.59 3.58 -2.11
C GLN A 166 -30.65 2.20 -1.47
N LYS A 167 -30.67 1.17 -2.31
CA LYS A 167 -30.59 -0.22 -1.84
C LYS A 167 -29.25 -0.42 -1.12
N GLY A 168 -29.30 -1.09 0.03
CA GLY A 168 -28.09 -1.43 0.79
C GLY A 168 -27.48 -0.29 1.60
N PHE A 169 -28.04 0.91 1.56
CA PHE A 169 -27.63 2.00 2.43
C PHE A 169 -27.92 1.66 3.90
N LEU A 170 -26.92 1.84 4.78
CA LEU A 170 -27.06 1.59 6.21
C LEU A 170 -27.00 2.87 7.03
N GLN A 171 -26.02 3.72 6.76
CA GLN A 171 -25.81 4.94 7.53
C GLN A 171 -25.00 5.97 6.77
N ARG A 172 -25.26 7.24 7.06
CA ARG A 172 -24.42 8.36 6.67
C ARG A 172 -23.98 9.11 7.92
N ILE A 173 -22.69 9.42 8.02
CA ILE A 173 -22.11 10.23 9.10
C ILE A 173 -21.45 11.46 8.47
N THR A 174 -21.66 12.62 9.08
CA THR A 174 -21.01 13.86 8.66
C THR A 174 -20.36 14.57 9.83
N GLY A 175 -19.29 15.32 9.54
CA GLY A 175 -18.58 16.09 10.54
C GLY A 175 -17.59 17.07 9.94
N SER A 176 -16.89 17.77 10.81
CA SER A 176 -15.84 18.71 10.42
C SER A 176 -14.73 18.75 11.46
N ASN A 177 -13.52 19.14 11.06
CA ASN A 177 -12.42 19.35 11.98
C ASN A 177 -12.22 20.85 12.33
N GLU A 178 -11.26 21.14 13.21
CA GLU A 178 -10.94 22.51 13.65
C GLU A 178 -10.50 23.44 12.51
N LYS A 179 -10.03 22.89 11.37
CA LYS A 179 -9.64 23.64 10.18
C LYS A 179 -10.83 23.92 9.23
N GLY A 180 -12.01 23.40 9.54
CA GLY A 180 -13.20 23.51 8.69
C GLY A 180 -13.24 22.50 7.55
N GLU A 181 -12.29 21.57 7.46
CA GLU A 181 -12.35 20.45 6.52
C GLU A 181 -13.54 19.55 6.90
N GLN A 182 -14.31 19.13 5.90
CA GLN A 182 -15.50 18.32 6.04
C GLN A 182 -15.16 16.83 5.88
N VAL A 183 -15.93 15.98 6.56
CA VAL A 183 -15.92 14.53 6.34
C VAL A 183 -17.34 14.02 6.09
N VAL A 184 -17.45 13.09 5.15
CA VAL A 184 -18.66 12.32 4.87
C VAL A 184 -18.30 10.84 4.83
N LEU A 185 -19.01 10.05 5.62
CA LEU A 185 -18.94 8.58 5.57
C LEU A 185 -20.29 8.03 5.13
N VAL A 186 -20.26 7.07 4.21
CA VAL A 186 -21.44 6.32 3.77
C VAL A 186 -21.16 4.83 3.97
N TYR A 187 -21.99 4.20 4.80
CA TYR A 187 -21.94 2.79 5.16
C TYR A 187 -22.93 1.99 4.33
N TRP A 188 -22.43 0.90 3.75
CA TRP A 188 -23.17 0.03 2.85
C TRP A 188 -23.11 -1.42 3.35
N ASP A 189 -24.20 -2.15 3.11
CA ASP A 189 -24.25 -3.58 3.37
C ASP A 189 -23.29 -4.38 2.49
N THR A 190 -23.09 -3.98 1.23
CA THR A 190 -22.14 -4.56 0.28
C THR A 190 -21.54 -3.53 -0.68
N LYS A 191 -20.41 -3.89 -1.28
CA LYS A 191 -19.71 -3.09 -2.30
C LYS A 191 -20.52 -2.95 -3.58
N GLU A 192 -21.24 -4.00 -3.99
CA GLU A 192 -22.06 -4.00 -5.20
C GLU A 192 -23.18 -2.97 -5.11
N ASN A 193 -23.86 -2.88 -3.96
CA ASN A 193 -24.89 -1.89 -3.72
C ASN A 193 -24.32 -0.47 -3.74
N SER A 194 -23.13 -0.25 -3.16
CA SER A 194 -22.42 1.03 -3.25
C SER A 194 -22.06 1.39 -4.70
N ASN A 195 -21.49 0.45 -5.47
CA ASN A 195 -21.11 0.65 -6.88
C ASN A 195 -22.31 1.02 -7.76
N ALA A 196 -23.47 0.39 -7.54
CA ALA A 196 -24.67 0.63 -8.32
C ALA A 196 -25.18 2.08 -8.24
N VAL A 197 -24.82 2.82 -7.18
CA VAL A 197 -25.34 4.15 -6.88
C VAL A 197 -24.52 5.27 -7.53
N ILE A 198 -23.28 5.01 -7.95
CA ILE A 198 -22.32 6.04 -8.39
C ILE A 198 -22.90 6.88 -9.53
N ASN A 199 -23.37 6.24 -10.60
CA ASN A 199 -23.89 6.93 -11.78
C ASN A 199 -25.16 7.76 -11.46
N ASP A 200 -26.03 7.22 -10.62
CA ASP A 200 -27.25 7.88 -10.18
C ASP A 200 -26.93 9.10 -9.30
N PHE A 201 -25.93 8.97 -8.43
CA PHE A 201 -25.45 10.08 -7.60
C PHE A 201 -24.89 11.20 -8.46
N MET A 202 -23.98 10.89 -9.40
CA MET A 202 -23.38 11.89 -10.28
C MET A 202 -24.42 12.62 -11.15
N SER A 203 -25.55 11.97 -11.44
CA SER A 203 -26.63 12.55 -12.24
C SER A 203 -27.64 13.35 -11.41
N ALA A 204 -27.78 13.06 -10.12
CA ALA A 204 -28.79 13.64 -9.25
C ALA A 204 -28.60 15.17 -9.07
N PRO A 205 -29.64 16.01 -9.29
CA PRO A 205 -29.52 17.46 -9.13
C PRO A 205 -29.02 17.89 -7.75
N ILE A 206 -29.45 17.21 -6.69
CA ILE A 206 -29.03 17.53 -5.32
C ILE A 206 -27.57 17.18 -5.06
N ALA A 207 -27.04 16.14 -5.71
CA ALA A 207 -25.64 15.76 -5.61
C ALA A 207 -24.76 16.74 -6.39
N LYS A 208 -25.20 17.19 -7.57
CA LYS A 208 -24.53 18.25 -8.33
C LYS A 208 -24.47 19.57 -7.55
N GLU A 209 -25.56 19.95 -6.89
CA GLU A 209 -25.58 21.12 -5.98
C GLU A 209 -24.54 20.95 -4.87
N PHE A 210 -24.56 19.82 -4.17
CA PHE A 210 -23.63 19.50 -3.09
C PHE A 210 -22.16 19.51 -3.54
N MET A 211 -21.82 18.83 -4.64
CA MET A 211 -20.48 18.82 -5.22
C MET A 211 -20.06 20.20 -5.73
N GLY A 212 -21.01 21.02 -6.18
CA GLY A 212 -20.77 22.40 -6.59
C GLY A 212 -20.27 23.30 -5.47
N MET A 213 -20.53 22.94 -4.21
CA MET A 213 -20.09 23.67 -3.01
C MET A 213 -18.70 23.24 -2.51
N MET A 214 -18.10 22.19 -3.08
CA MET A 214 -16.80 21.65 -2.66
C MET A 214 -15.65 22.23 -3.47
N ASP A 215 -14.50 22.46 -2.84
CA ASP A 215 -13.26 22.61 -3.58
C ASP A 215 -12.82 21.24 -4.09
N GLN A 216 -13.02 21.03 -5.39
CA GLN A 216 -12.76 19.74 -6.05
C GLN A 216 -11.29 19.33 -6.00
N SER A 217 -10.36 20.29 -5.85
CA SER A 217 -8.93 19.98 -5.75
C SER A 217 -8.55 19.37 -4.39
N THR A 218 -9.44 19.45 -3.40
CA THR A 218 -9.22 18.99 -2.03
C THR A 218 -9.94 17.69 -1.69
N ILE A 219 -10.68 17.12 -2.65
CA ILE A 219 -11.43 15.89 -2.43
C ILE A 219 -10.45 14.72 -2.32
N ASP A 220 -10.40 14.07 -1.15
CA ASP A 220 -9.82 12.74 -0.97
C ASP A 220 -10.96 11.75 -0.72
N MET A 221 -11.04 10.72 -1.57
CA MET A 221 -12.07 9.69 -1.49
C MET A 221 -11.42 8.31 -1.36
N VAL A 222 -11.83 7.60 -0.31
CA VAL A 222 -11.39 6.23 -0.06
C VAL A 222 -12.61 5.33 0.08
N ARG A 223 -12.73 4.33 -0.78
CA ARG A 223 -13.79 3.31 -0.73
C ARG A 223 -13.13 1.99 -0.34
N TYR A 224 -13.58 1.37 0.75
CA TYR A 224 -12.88 0.23 1.34
C TYR A 224 -13.85 -0.83 1.87
N GLU A 225 -13.38 -2.08 1.86
CA GLU A 225 -14.05 -3.22 2.47
C GLU A 225 -13.62 -3.36 3.93
N SER A 226 -14.55 -3.73 4.81
CA SER A 226 -14.27 -3.97 6.22
C SER A 226 -13.39 -5.20 6.39
N LEU A 227 -12.39 -5.13 7.27
CA LEU A 227 -11.56 -6.31 7.58
C LEU A 227 -12.39 -7.46 8.17
N THR A 228 -13.49 -7.16 8.87
CA THR A 228 -14.37 -8.18 9.46
C THR A 228 -15.23 -8.91 8.44
N SER A 229 -15.48 -8.33 7.26
CA SER A 229 -16.21 -8.98 6.16
C SER A 229 -15.31 -9.81 5.27
N LEU A 230 -13.99 -9.56 5.29
CA LEU A 230 -12.99 -10.38 4.63
C LEU A 230 -12.84 -11.71 5.39
N LYS A 231 -13.78 -12.64 5.19
CA LYS A 231 -13.75 -14.00 5.77
C LYS A 231 -12.46 -14.74 5.45
N ASN A 232 -11.87 -14.43 4.30
CA ASN A 232 -10.51 -14.74 3.90
C ASN A 232 -10.03 -13.53 3.10
N VAL A 233 -8.90 -12.93 3.48
CA VAL A 233 -8.22 -11.97 2.60
C VAL A 233 -7.67 -12.78 1.44
N THR A 234 -8.20 -12.58 0.23
CA THR A 234 -7.52 -13.08 -0.96
C THR A 234 -6.21 -12.34 -1.04
N LEU A 235 -5.11 -13.03 -0.71
CA LEU A 235 -3.77 -12.44 -0.81
C LEU A 235 -3.53 -11.98 -2.25
N SER A 236 -3.00 -10.76 -2.39
CA SER A 236 -2.46 -10.34 -3.68
C SER A 236 -1.32 -11.25 -4.09
N ASN A 237 -0.99 -11.31 -5.38
CA ASN A 237 0.16 -12.10 -5.86
C ASN A 237 1.45 -11.64 -5.17
N LYS A 238 1.61 -10.33 -4.98
CA LYS A 238 2.71 -9.76 -4.21
C LYS A 238 2.76 -10.31 -2.78
N ASP A 239 1.64 -10.29 -2.06
CA ASP A 239 1.61 -10.79 -0.68
C ASP A 239 1.87 -12.30 -0.61
N LYS A 240 1.47 -13.07 -1.62
CA LYS A 240 1.79 -14.51 -1.73
C LYS A 240 3.30 -14.72 -1.87
N VAL A 241 3.98 -13.94 -2.69
CA VAL A 241 5.45 -14.02 -2.82
C VAL A 241 6.14 -13.60 -1.53
N VAL A 242 5.74 -12.47 -0.93
CA VAL A 242 6.31 -12.01 0.34
C VAL A 242 6.09 -13.06 1.44
N ALA A 243 4.91 -13.67 1.50
CA ALA A 243 4.63 -14.77 2.42
C ALA A 243 5.50 -16.00 2.14
N LEU A 244 5.68 -16.38 0.87
CA LEU A 244 6.53 -17.50 0.46
C LEU A 244 7.98 -17.28 0.87
N LEU A 245 8.55 -16.12 0.56
CA LEU A 245 9.95 -15.81 0.92
C LEU A 245 10.11 -15.72 2.44
N ASN A 246 9.18 -15.05 3.13
CA ASN A 246 9.24 -14.94 4.59
C ASN A 246 9.09 -16.30 5.29
N SER A 247 8.47 -17.30 4.65
CA SER A 247 8.30 -18.62 5.25
C SER A 247 9.62 -19.36 5.41
N PHE A 248 10.67 -18.96 4.70
CA PHE A 248 12.02 -19.48 4.93
C PHE A 248 12.47 -19.24 6.37
N ASN A 249 12.14 -18.08 6.94
CA ASN A 249 12.49 -17.71 8.31
C ASN A 249 11.73 -18.50 9.38
N THR A 250 10.52 -18.98 9.07
CA THR A 250 9.59 -19.53 10.05
C THR A 250 9.34 -21.03 9.89
N GLY A 251 9.66 -21.59 8.72
CA GLY A 251 9.28 -22.95 8.33
C GLY A 251 7.80 -23.10 7.98
N ASP A 252 7.04 -22.01 7.78
CA ASP A 252 5.63 -22.08 7.41
C ASP A 252 5.45 -22.73 6.03
N GLN A 253 4.67 -23.81 5.97
CA GLN A 253 4.38 -24.53 4.74
C GLN A 253 3.14 -24.02 4.02
N THR A 254 2.35 -23.11 4.62
CA THR A 254 1.15 -22.53 4.01
C THR A 254 1.42 -21.95 2.62
N PRO A 255 2.53 -21.21 2.38
CA PRO A 255 2.78 -20.62 1.07
C PRO A 255 3.09 -21.62 -0.05
N ILE A 256 3.35 -22.90 0.27
CA ILE A 256 3.48 -23.96 -0.74
C ILE A 256 2.18 -24.07 -1.56
N SER A 257 1.03 -23.81 -0.93
CA SER A 257 -0.28 -23.81 -1.61
C SER A 257 -0.45 -22.69 -2.65
N TYR A 258 0.45 -21.69 -2.66
CA TYR A 258 0.45 -20.63 -3.66
C TYR A 258 1.19 -21.02 -4.93
N ILE A 259 1.91 -22.15 -4.93
CA ILE A 259 2.64 -22.66 -6.09
C ILE A 259 1.77 -23.67 -6.83
N ASN A 260 1.72 -23.57 -8.16
CA ASN A 260 1.03 -24.54 -8.98
C ASN A 260 1.80 -25.88 -8.95
N PRO A 261 1.23 -26.96 -8.40
CA PRO A 261 1.96 -28.20 -8.21
C PRO A 261 2.26 -28.95 -9.53
N LYS A 262 1.61 -28.55 -10.64
CA LYS A 262 1.72 -29.22 -11.95
C LYS A 262 2.52 -28.42 -12.98
N LYS A 263 2.75 -27.13 -12.72
CA LYS A 263 3.30 -26.18 -13.69
C LYS A 263 4.14 -25.16 -12.95
N TYR A 264 5.21 -25.60 -12.30
CA TYR A 264 6.19 -24.71 -11.66
C TYR A 264 7.52 -24.86 -12.38
N ILE A 265 7.89 -23.85 -13.15
CA ILE A 265 9.11 -23.80 -13.95
C ILE A 265 10.18 -23.02 -13.15
N GLN A 266 11.34 -23.63 -12.95
CA GLN A 266 12.47 -23.04 -12.22
C GLN A 266 13.59 -22.61 -13.17
N HIS A 267 14.03 -21.35 -13.06
CA HIS A 267 15.18 -20.80 -13.78
C HIS A 267 16.44 -20.62 -12.92
N ASN A 268 16.34 -20.80 -11.60
CA ASN A 268 17.53 -20.96 -10.75
C ASN A 268 18.25 -22.26 -11.14
N LEU A 269 19.37 -22.11 -11.86
CA LEU A 269 20.16 -23.21 -12.40
C LEU A 269 20.74 -24.15 -11.33
N GLY A 270 20.84 -23.70 -10.08
CA GLY A 270 21.27 -24.49 -8.93
C GLY A 270 20.17 -25.31 -8.26
N VAL A 271 18.92 -25.22 -8.74
CA VAL A 271 17.72 -25.87 -8.19
C VAL A 271 17.05 -26.71 -9.27
N ALA A 272 16.63 -27.92 -8.90
CA ALA A 272 15.90 -28.79 -9.81
C ALA A 272 14.51 -28.21 -10.13
N ASP A 273 13.92 -28.64 -11.24
CA ASP A 273 12.63 -28.12 -11.68
C ASP A 273 11.46 -28.60 -10.81
N GLY A 274 10.32 -27.91 -10.91
CA GLY A 274 9.09 -28.30 -10.24
C GLY A 274 9.10 -28.10 -8.72
N LEU A 275 7.94 -28.37 -8.12
CA LEU A 275 7.77 -28.25 -6.66
C LEU A 275 8.65 -29.25 -5.89
N GLU A 276 8.98 -30.38 -6.52
CA GLU A 276 9.92 -31.37 -5.96
C GLU A 276 11.32 -30.80 -5.80
N GLY A 277 11.83 -30.07 -6.80
CA GLY A 277 13.12 -29.40 -6.72
C GLY A 277 13.17 -28.33 -5.63
N PHE A 278 12.11 -27.54 -5.50
CA PHE A 278 11.94 -26.60 -4.38
C PHE A 278 11.93 -27.33 -3.02
N GLY A 279 11.15 -28.40 -2.90
CA GLY A 279 11.07 -29.20 -1.67
C GLY A 279 12.41 -29.84 -1.28
N ALA A 280 13.19 -30.30 -2.26
CA ALA A 280 14.52 -30.86 -2.04
C ALA A 280 15.49 -29.82 -1.45
N VAL A 281 15.41 -28.57 -1.89
CA VAL A 281 16.20 -27.47 -1.30
C VAL A 281 15.81 -27.25 0.17
N MET A 282 14.52 -27.21 0.47
CA MET A 282 14.03 -26.97 1.84
C MET A 282 14.45 -28.06 2.83
N GLN A 283 14.67 -29.30 2.38
CA GLN A 283 15.21 -30.38 3.22
C GLN A 283 16.66 -30.14 3.68
N HIS A 284 17.40 -29.25 3.02
CA HIS A 284 18.77 -28.88 3.36
C HIS A 284 18.83 -27.60 4.21
N ALA A 285 17.70 -27.09 4.69
CA ALA A 285 17.67 -25.92 5.55
C ALA A 285 18.46 -26.19 6.86
N PRO A 286 19.29 -25.24 7.33
CA PRO A 286 20.02 -25.38 8.58
C PRO A 286 19.07 -25.36 9.80
N GLU A 287 19.59 -25.69 10.98
CA GLU A 287 18.86 -25.52 12.24
C GLU A 287 18.46 -24.04 12.41
N GLY A 288 17.15 -23.75 12.40
CA GLY A 288 16.61 -22.39 12.39
C GLY A 288 16.09 -21.90 11.03
N GLY A 289 16.14 -22.72 9.97
CA GLY A 289 15.64 -22.38 8.64
C GLY A 289 16.60 -21.51 7.83
N PHE A 290 16.30 -21.34 6.54
CA PHE A 290 16.94 -20.29 5.75
C PHE A 290 16.47 -18.91 6.20
N LYS A 291 17.21 -17.85 5.90
CA LYS A 291 16.72 -16.49 6.18
C LYS A 291 16.46 -15.73 4.89
N ALA A 292 15.36 -15.00 4.88
CA ALA A 292 14.98 -14.11 3.79
C ALA A 292 14.37 -12.85 4.38
N GLU A 293 14.99 -11.72 4.09
CA GLU A 293 14.48 -10.40 4.42
C GLU A 293 14.14 -9.72 3.08
N VAL A 294 12.86 -9.74 2.73
CA VAL A 294 12.38 -8.97 1.56
C VAL A 294 12.57 -7.50 1.90
N ILE A 295 13.35 -6.78 1.09
CA ILE A 295 13.61 -5.34 1.23
C ILE A 295 12.60 -4.53 0.42
N ARG A 296 12.28 -5.03 -0.79
CA ARG A 296 11.30 -4.43 -1.71
C ARG A 296 10.50 -5.52 -2.41
N ALA A 297 9.23 -5.26 -2.68
CA ALA A 297 8.35 -6.14 -3.42
C ALA A 297 7.43 -5.33 -4.33
N PHE A 298 7.34 -5.75 -5.59
CA PHE A 298 6.61 -5.05 -6.65
C PHE A 298 5.75 -6.04 -7.44
N GLN A 299 4.68 -5.54 -8.05
CA GLN A 299 3.84 -6.32 -8.96
C GLN A 299 3.62 -5.56 -10.27
N ASP A 300 3.89 -6.24 -11.39
CA ASP A 300 3.68 -5.78 -12.76
C ASP A 300 2.86 -6.85 -13.50
N GLU A 301 1.56 -6.58 -13.68
CA GLU A 301 0.60 -7.55 -14.23
C GLU A 301 0.65 -8.92 -13.51
N ASP A 302 1.01 -9.97 -14.24
CA ASP A 302 1.13 -11.35 -13.75
C ASP A 302 2.50 -11.66 -13.14
N TYR A 303 3.41 -10.69 -13.09
CA TYR A 303 4.73 -10.83 -12.49
C TYR A 303 4.81 -10.14 -11.13
N VAL A 304 5.51 -10.78 -10.21
CA VAL A 304 5.94 -10.19 -8.94
C VAL A 304 7.44 -10.28 -8.89
N PHE A 305 8.10 -9.18 -8.54
CA PHE A 305 9.54 -9.18 -8.35
C PHE A 305 9.94 -8.57 -7.01
N THR A 306 10.96 -9.16 -6.39
CA THR A 306 11.43 -8.80 -5.05
C THR A 306 12.90 -8.52 -5.06
N HIS A 307 13.32 -7.65 -4.14
CA HIS A 307 14.71 -7.46 -3.77
C HIS A 307 14.89 -7.98 -2.36
N THR A 308 15.71 -9.02 -2.21
CA THR A 308 15.73 -9.86 -1.02
C THR A 308 17.16 -10.02 -0.51
N LYS A 309 17.32 -9.88 0.80
CA LYS A 309 18.54 -10.25 1.50
C LYS A 309 18.37 -11.66 2.04
N TYR A 310 19.21 -12.57 1.58
CA TYR A 310 19.18 -13.97 1.96
C TYR A 310 20.32 -14.33 2.91
N ASP A 311 20.06 -15.32 3.77
CA ASP A 311 21.07 -16.23 4.30
C ASP A 311 20.69 -17.63 3.83
N PHE A 312 21.10 -17.92 2.60
CA PHE A 312 20.76 -19.13 1.85
C PHE A 312 22.06 -19.71 1.29
N PHE A 313 22.62 -20.68 2.02
CA PHE A 313 24.01 -21.13 1.84
C PHE A 313 25.02 -19.97 1.95
N GLY A 314 24.76 -19.07 2.90
CA GLY A 314 25.54 -17.88 3.19
C GLY A 314 24.83 -16.58 2.78
N PRO A 315 25.37 -15.41 3.16
CA PRO A 315 24.73 -14.13 2.92
C PRO A 315 24.72 -13.76 1.43
N LYS A 316 23.54 -13.46 0.89
CA LYS A 316 23.35 -13.09 -0.52
C LYS A 316 22.42 -11.88 -0.66
N ALA A 317 22.67 -11.04 -1.66
CA ALA A 317 21.71 -10.10 -2.19
C ALA A 317 21.07 -10.72 -3.43
N GLY A 318 19.75 -10.63 -3.55
CA GLY A 318 19.02 -11.30 -4.61
C GLY A 318 17.89 -10.47 -5.18
N PHE A 319 17.65 -10.64 -6.47
CA PHE A 319 16.36 -10.34 -7.08
C PHE A 319 15.65 -11.64 -7.42
N ASP A 320 14.38 -11.72 -7.09
CA ASP A 320 13.51 -12.84 -7.47
C ASP A 320 12.39 -12.30 -8.37
N ILE A 321 11.94 -13.11 -9.32
CA ILE A 321 10.82 -12.85 -10.21
C ILE A 321 9.93 -14.08 -10.21
N PHE A 322 8.63 -13.89 -10.01
CA PHE A 322 7.62 -14.93 -10.03
C PHE A 322 6.55 -14.58 -11.04
N ARG A 323 6.18 -15.52 -11.90
CA ARG A 323 5.02 -15.37 -12.79
C ARG A 323 3.82 -16.14 -12.25
N PHE A 324 2.64 -15.57 -12.43
CA PHE A 324 1.38 -16.12 -11.98
C PHE A 324 0.48 -16.55 -13.14
N GLU A 325 -0.32 -17.59 -12.90
CA GLU A 325 -1.49 -17.95 -13.69
C GLU A 325 -2.61 -18.37 -12.73
N ASP A 326 -3.83 -17.90 -12.94
CA ASP A 326 -4.99 -18.21 -12.09
C ASP A 326 -4.73 -17.98 -10.58
N GLY A 327 -3.88 -17.00 -10.26
CA GLY A 327 -3.49 -16.67 -8.89
C GLY A 327 -2.51 -17.66 -8.23
N LEU A 328 -1.91 -18.58 -8.99
CA LEU A 328 -0.85 -19.49 -8.53
C LEU A 328 0.48 -19.14 -9.20
N ILE A 329 1.58 -19.28 -8.46
CA ILE A 329 2.93 -19.15 -8.97
C ILE A 329 3.20 -20.33 -9.91
N VAL A 330 3.60 -20.02 -11.14
CA VAL A 330 3.89 -21.02 -12.18
C VAL A 330 5.33 -21.00 -12.67
N GLU A 331 6.09 -19.97 -12.34
CA GLU A 331 7.46 -19.81 -12.83
C GLU A 331 8.26 -18.90 -11.90
N HIS A 332 9.56 -19.18 -11.76
CA HIS A 332 10.47 -18.45 -10.89
C HIS A 332 11.84 -18.27 -11.52
N TRP A 333 12.35 -17.04 -11.45
CA TRP A 333 13.72 -16.67 -11.76
C TRP A 333 14.34 -15.99 -10.54
N ASP A 334 15.64 -16.19 -10.34
CA ASP A 334 16.40 -15.38 -9.41
C ASP A 334 17.75 -14.96 -10.01
N ASN A 335 18.36 -13.95 -9.41
CA ASN A 335 19.78 -13.66 -9.59
C ASN A 335 20.36 -13.27 -8.24
N LEU A 336 21.47 -13.92 -7.84
CA LEU A 336 22.04 -13.81 -6.50
C LEU A 336 23.53 -13.49 -6.59
N LEU A 337 24.02 -12.59 -5.72
CA LEU A 337 25.46 -12.45 -5.44
C LEU A 337 25.74 -12.39 -3.95
N GLU A 338 27.00 -12.54 -3.58
CA GLU A 338 27.44 -12.33 -2.20
C GLU A 338 27.25 -10.88 -1.75
N ILE A 339 26.91 -10.71 -0.47
CA ILE A 339 26.85 -9.38 0.13
C ILE A 339 28.28 -8.83 0.23
N GLN A 340 28.48 -7.63 -0.30
CA GLN A 340 29.77 -6.95 -0.32
C GLN A 340 29.80 -5.80 0.69
N LYS A 341 30.99 -5.22 0.88
CA LYS A 341 31.16 -4.02 1.69
C LYS A 341 30.42 -2.84 1.04
N PRO A 342 30.06 -1.79 1.82
CA PRO A 342 29.50 -0.59 1.24
C PRO A 342 30.37 -0.03 0.12
N ASN A 343 29.73 0.55 -0.89
CA ASN A 343 30.40 1.15 -2.03
C ASN A 343 31.24 2.38 -1.63
N PRO A 344 31.99 3.00 -2.55
CA PRO A 344 32.82 4.17 -2.23
C PRO A 344 32.05 5.37 -1.65
N SER A 345 30.73 5.43 -1.86
CA SER A 345 29.81 6.43 -1.29
C SER A 345 29.16 6.01 0.04
N GLY A 346 29.52 4.85 0.58
CA GLY A 346 29.01 4.33 1.85
C GLY A 346 27.63 3.65 1.76
N ARG A 347 27.14 3.38 0.55
CA ARG A 347 25.85 2.72 0.30
C ARG A 347 26.00 1.21 0.28
N THR A 348 24.98 0.51 0.75
CA THR A 348 24.92 -0.95 0.72
C THR A 348 24.13 -1.43 -0.50
N GLN A 349 24.07 -2.74 -0.71
CA GLN A 349 23.16 -3.30 -1.71
C GLN A 349 21.68 -3.17 -1.32
N PHE A 350 21.33 -2.82 -0.07
CA PHE A 350 19.95 -2.92 0.45
C PHE A 350 19.31 -1.60 0.88
N ASP A 351 20.10 -0.59 1.24
CA ASP A 351 19.60 0.73 1.62
C ASP A 351 18.98 1.47 0.42
N GLY A 352 18.51 2.69 0.66
CA GLY A 352 17.84 3.51 -0.34
C GLY A 352 16.31 3.38 -0.33
N ALA A 353 15.65 4.01 -1.29
CA ALA A 353 14.19 4.20 -1.26
C ALA A 353 13.40 2.88 -1.32
N THR A 354 12.30 2.77 -0.58
CA THR A 354 11.35 1.63 -0.63
C THR A 354 9.93 2.05 -1.02
N THR A 355 9.63 3.35 -0.96
CA THR A 355 8.30 3.92 -1.22
C THR A 355 7.96 3.92 -2.70
N ILE A 356 6.88 3.22 -3.06
CA ILE A 356 6.31 3.23 -4.41
C ILE A 356 5.47 4.50 -4.59
N SER A 357 5.75 5.23 -5.66
CA SER A 357 5.02 6.44 -6.07
C SER A 357 4.81 6.44 -7.59
N ASN A 358 4.10 7.43 -8.13
CA ASN A 358 3.93 7.63 -9.58
C ASN A 358 3.39 6.38 -10.31
N LEU A 359 2.40 5.68 -9.71
CA LEU A 359 1.79 4.47 -10.28
C LEU A 359 1.22 4.71 -11.69
N ASP A 360 0.71 5.91 -11.97
CA ASP A 360 0.21 6.35 -13.27
C ASP A 360 1.32 6.50 -14.34
N LYS A 361 2.59 6.48 -13.93
CA LYS A 361 3.77 6.61 -14.81
C LYS A 361 4.50 5.30 -15.05
N THR A 362 3.99 4.17 -14.57
CA THR A 362 4.68 2.86 -14.65
C THR A 362 5.19 2.56 -16.06
N GLU A 363 4.34 2.63 -17.08
CA GLU A 363 4.73 2.34 -18.47
C GLU A 363 5.70 3.37 -19.05
N VAL A 364 5.57 4.64 -18.68
CA VAL A 364 6.51 5.70 -19.08
C VAL A 364 7.89 5.42 -18.48
N ASN A 365 7.94 5.06 -17.20
CA ASN A 365 9.19 4.76 -16.50
C ASN A 365 9.85 3.48 -17.05
N LYS A 366 9.08 2.44 -17.36
CA LYS A 366 9.58 1.24 -18.07
C LYS A 366 10.20 1.61 -19.42
N GLY A 367 9.57 2.52 -20.17
CA GLY A 367 10.10 3.04 -21.43
C GLY A 367 11.42 3.81 -21.29
N ILE A 368 11.57 4.63 -20.25
CA ILE A 368 12.80 5.37 -19.95
C ILE A 368 13.95 4.40 -19.67
N VAL A 369 13.73 3.44 -18.77
CA VAL A 369 14.76 2.46 -18.38
C VAL A 369 15.11 1.52 -19.52
N ARG A 370 14.12 1.01 -20.26
CA ARG A 370 14.38 0.25 -21.50
C ARG A 370 15.26 1.03 -22.47
N GLY A 371 14.94 2.31 -22.69
CA GLY A 371 15.72 3.18 -23.57
C GLY A 371 17.16 3.37 -23.09
N PHE A 372 17.38 3.45 -21.78
CA PHE A 372 18.71 3.49 -21.20
C PHE A 372 19.49 2.19 -21.47
N ILE A 373 18.91 1.02 -21.17
CA ILE A 373 19.57 -0.27 -21.43
C ILE A 373 19.89 -0.44 -22.91
N GLU A 374 18.92 -0.23 -23.80
CA GLU A 374 19.08 -0.48 -25.23
C GLU A 374 20.05 0.51 -25.91
N LYS A 375 19.96 1.80 -25.60
CA LYS A 375 20.81 2.79 -26.28
C LYS A 375 22.19 2.91 -25.65
N VAL A 376 22.26 2.92 -24.32
CA VAL A 376 23.51 3.18 -23.62
C VAL A 376 24.28 1.88 -23.38
N LEU A 377 23.65 0.88 -22.74
CA LEU A 377 24.38 -0.32 -22.32
C LEU A 377 24.58 -1.32 -23.46
N LEU A 378 23.56 -1.54 -24.30
CA LEU A 378 23.63 -2.44 -25.46
C LEU A 378 24.34 -1.79 -26.66
N ASN A 379 23.93 -0.58 -27.06
CA ASN A 379 24.47 0.08 -28.27
C ASN A 379 25.69 0.98 -28.02
N GLY A 380 26.08 1.21 -26.76
CA GLY A 380 27.25 2.02 -26.42
C GLY A 380 27.11 3.52 -26.72
N GLU A 381 25.88 4.06 -26.82
CA GLU A 381 25.61 5.48 -27.07
C GLU A 381 25.85 6.32 -25.78
N MET A 382 27.11 6.36 -25.33
CA MET A 382 27.51 6.99 -24.05
C MET A 382 27.23 8.50 -24.00
N ASP A 383 27.09 9.17 -25.14
CA ASP A 383 26.67 10.57 -25.24
C ASP A 383 25.23 10.81 -24.73
N LYS A 384 24.43 9.74 -24.59
CA LYS A 384 23.04 9.81 -24.14
C LYS A 384 22.83 9.56 -22.66
N VAL A 385 23.87 9.23 -21.90
CA VAL A 385 23.75 8.93 -20.46
C VAL A 385 22.98 10.02 -19.71
N SER A 386 23.31 11.29 -19.93
CA SER A 386 22.66 12.44 -19.28
C SER A 386 21.23 12.71 -19.73
N SER A 387 20.74 12.04 -20.79
CA SER A 387 19.34 12.09 -21.20
C SER A 387 18.46 11.10 -20.41
N PHE A 388 19.08 10.15 -19.71
CA PHE A 388 18.38 9.13 -18.93
C PHE A 388 18.64 9.26 -17.43
N ILE A 389 19.87 9.56 -17.04
CA ILE A 389 20.29 9.64 -15.64
C ILE A 389 20.30 11.10 -15.20
N ASN A 390 19.77 11.35 -14.00
CA ASN A 390 19.82 12.66 -13.37
C ASN A 390 21.29 13.02 -13.04
N PRO A 391 21.81 14.14 -13.57
CA PRO A 391 23.22 14.49 -13.40
C PRO A 391 23.58 14.96 -11.98
N GLU A 392 22.59 15.39 -11.20
CA GLU A 392 22.79 15.93 -9.84
C GLU A 392 22.51 14.90 -8.75
N LYS A 393 21.49 14.05 -8.98
CA LYS A 393 20.98 13.08 -8.01
C LYS A 393 20.98 11.68 -8.64
N TYR A 394 22.13 11.02 -8.59
CA TYR A 394 22.25 9.61 -8.98
C TYR A 394 22.91 8.80 -7.87
N ILE A 395 22.14 8.01 -7.16
CA ILE A 395 22.61 7.17 -6.05
C ILE A 395 22.92 5.77 -6.58
N GLN A 396 24.06 5.22 -6.19
CA GLN A 396 24.51 3.88 -6.58
C GLN A 396 24.52 2.94 -5.39
N HIS A 397 24.06 1.71 -5.62
CA HIS A 397 24.15 0.61 -4.67
C HIS A 397 25.02 -0.54 -5.17
N ASN A 398 25.54 -0.45 -6.41
CA ASN A 398 26.61 -1.34 -6.87
C ASN A 398 27.85 -1.16 -5.97
N PRO A 399 28.38 -2.24 -5.35
CA PRO A 399 29.51 -2.18 -4.43
C PRO A 399 30.80 -1.56 -4.99
N ALA A 400 30.97 -1.54 -6.31
CA ALA A 400 32.15 -1.03 -6.99
C ALA A 400 31.97 0.39 -7.57
N VAL A 401 30.77 0.97 -7.50
CA VAL A 401 30.45 2.24 -8.17
C VAL A 401 30.02 3.30 -7.17
N ALA A 402 30.62 4.48 -7.23
CA ALA A 402 30.26 5.62 -6.39
C ALA A 402 29.04 6.39 -6.95
N ASP A 403 28.40 7.18 -6.10
CA ASP A 403 27.30 8.08 -6.47
C ASP A 403 27.71 9.09 -7.56
N GLY A 404 26.71 9.54 -8.33
CA GLY A 404 26.83 10.56 -9.36
C GLY A 404 27.40 10.04 -10.68
N LEU A 405 27.23 10.84 -11.74
CA LEU A 405 27.78 10.51 -13.06
C LEU A 405 29.32 10.47 -13.08
N SER A 406 29.98 11.22 -12.18
CA SER A 406 31.43 11.15 -12.00
C SER A 406 31.85 9.78 -11.46
N GLY A 407 31.19 9.31 -10.40
CA GLY A 407 31.45 8.00 -9.80
C GLY A 407 31.20 6.85 -10.78
N PHE A 408 30.11 6.93 -11.55
CA PHE A 408 29.84 6.01 -12.65
C PHE A 408 30.94 6.03 -13.72
N GLY A 409 31.33 7.21 -14.20
CA GLY A 409 32.38 7.35 -15.23
C GLY A 409 33.75 6.84 -14.77
N GLU A 410 34.12 7.12 -13.52
CA GLU A 410 35.37 6.63 -12.91
C GLU A 410 35.38 5.10 -12.80
N ALA A 411 34.26 4.50 -12.39
CA ALA A 411 34.13 3.04 -12.32
C ALA A 411 34.22 2.40 -13.72
N MET A 412 33.54 2.96 -14.73
CA MET A 412 33.61 2.45 -16.10
C MET A 412 35.03 2.53 -16.68
N LYS A 413 35.75 3.63 -16.40
CA LYS A 413 37.15 3.78 -16.79
C LYS A 413 38.04 2.75 -16.09
N TYR A 414 37.89 2.59 -14.78
CA TYR A 414 38.63 1.58 -14.00
C TYR A 414 38.37 0.17 -14.54
N PHE A 415 37.11 -0.16 -14.84
CA PHE A 415 36.75 -1.46 -15.39
C PHE A 415 37.39 -1.71 -16.76
N ALA A 416 37.34 -0.72 -17.67
CA ALA A 416 37.99 -0.83 -18.96
C ALA A 416 39.51 -1.04 -18.85
N GLU A 417 40.19 -0.27 -17.99
CA GLU A 417 41.64 -0.35 -17.77
C GLU A 417 42.08 -1.68 -17.14
N ASN A 418 41.20 -2.36 -16.40
CA ASN A 418 41.48 -3.63 -15.70
C ASN A 418 40.89 -4.86 -16.42
N GLY A 419 40.36 -4.71 -17.63
CA GLY A 419 39.74 -5.81 -18.38
C GLY A 419 38.50 -6.38 -17.70
N LEU A 420 37.79 -5.57 -16.90
CA LEU A 420 36.49 -5.84 -16.29
C LEU A 420 35.35 -5.34 -17.19
N VAL A 421 35.46 -5.60 -18.50
CA VAL A 421 34.53 -5.07 -19.51
C VAL A 421 33.13 -5.62 -19.24
N MET A 422 32.15 -4.71 -19.14
CA MET A 422 30.73 -5.05 -19.10
C MET A 422 30.17 -4.96 -20.52
N GLU A 423 29.73 -6.08 -21.05
CA GLU A 423 29.09 -6.19 -22.35
C GLU A 423 27.66 -6.68 -22.12
N TYR A 424 26.68 -5.97 -22.69
CA TYR A 424 25.30 -6.42 -22.72
C TYR A 424 25.06 -6.99 -24.12
N ASP A 425 24.41 -8.16 -24.19
CA ASP A 425 24.06 -8.83 -25.45
C ASP A 425 22.56 -8.76 -25.72
N LYS A 426 21.73 -8.92 -24.67
CA LYS A 426 20.27 -8.96 -24.82
C LYS A 426 19.53 -8.52 -23.56
N LEU A 427 18.46 -7.75 -23.76
CA LEU A 427 17.45 -7.42 -22.75
C LEU A 427 16.29 -8.42 -22.85
N HIS A 428 16.04 -9.21 -21.80
CA HIS A 428 15.00 -10.23 -21.76
C HIS A 428 13.70 -9.72 -21.11
N MET A 429 13.79 -8.97 -20.01
CA MET A 429 12.61 -8.48 -19.30
C MET A 429 12.75 -7.01 -18.87
N VAL A 430 11.61 -6.31 -18.83
CA VAL A 430 11.47 -4.97 -18.24
C VAL A 430 10.20 -4.99 -17.42
N LEU A 431 10.34 -5.08 -16.10
CA LEU A 431 9.25 -5.15 -15.13
C LEU A 431 9.23 -3.88 -14.29
N GLY A 432 8.07 -3.28 -14.02
CA GLY A 432 8.02 -2.04 -13.27
C GLY A 432 6.72 -1.82 -12.50
N GLN A 433 6.82 -1.08 -11.40
CA GLN A 433 5.67 -0.59 -10.64
C GLN A 433 5.95 0.82 -10.14
N GLY A 434 5.18 1.78 -10.66
CA GLY A 434 5.34 3.19 -10.35
C GLY A 434 6.73 3.71 -10.70
N ASN A 435 7.46 4.19 -9.70
CA ASN A 435 8.80 4.75 -9.82
C ASN A 435 9.94 3.72 -9.82
N PHE A 436 9.66 2.41 -9.75
CA PHE A 436 10.69 1.36 -9.80
C PHE A 436 10.58 0.51 -11.06
N VAL A 437 11.73 0.19 -11.67
CA VAL A 437 11.82 -0.68 -12.86
C VAL A 437 13.01 -1.61 -12.74
N LEU A 438 12.77 -2.92 -12.83
CA LEU A 438 13.77 -3.98 -12.92
C LEU A 438 13.97 -4.36 -14.39
N THR A 439 15.23 -4.47 -14.82
CA THR A 439 15.59 -5.06 -16.11
C THR A 439 16.39 -6.33 -15.92
N VAL A 440 16.11 -7.31 -16.78
CA VAL A 440 16.82 -8.60 -16.82
C VAL A 440 17.52 -8.71 -18.16
N SER A 441 18.84 -8.70 -18.14
CA SER A 441 19.69 -8.77 -19.33
C SER A 441 20.74 -9.88 -19.21
N GLU A 442 21.31 -10.25 -20.34
CA GLU A 442 22.48 -11.11 -20.41
C GLU A 442 23.60 -10.45 -21.20
N GLY A 443 24.83 -10.89 -20.95
CA GLY A 443 25.98 -10.52 -21.74
C GLY A 443 27.27 -11.12 -21.20
N LYS A 444 28.35 -10.35 -21.18
CA LYS A 444 29.66 -10.83 -20.73
C LYS A 444 30.31 -9.89 -19.74
N PHE A 445 30.97 -10.46 -18.74
CA PHE A 445 31.76 -9.71 -17.78
C PHE A 445 33.24 -10.09 -17.82
N GLY A 446 34.08 -9.08 -17.64
CA GLY A 446 35.52 -9.23 -17.50
C GLY A 446 36.19 -9.90 -18.69
N LYS A 447 36.70 -11.12 -18.49
CA LYS A 447 37.41 -11.87 -19.53
C LYS A 447 36.47 -12.55 -20.55
N GLY A 448 35.18 -12.19 -20.54
CA GLY A 448 34.18 -12.76 -21.44
C GLY A 448 33.27 -13.81 -20.82
N GLU A 449 33.16 -13.84 -19.49
CA GLU A 449 32.30 -14.80 -18.78
C GLU A 449 30.82 -14.46 -19.02
N HIS A 450 30.02 -15.43 -19.48
CA HIS A 450 28.58 -15.25 -19.71
C HIS A 450 27.88 -14.91 -18.39
N THR A 451 27.18 -13.78 -18.37
CA THR A 451 26.73 -13.13 -17.13
C THR A 451 25.29 -12.66 -17.26
N ALA A 452 24.53 -12.82 -16.18
CA ALA A 452 23.20 -12.24 -16.02
C ALA A 452 23.29 -10.92 -15.25
N TYR A 453 22.63 -9.89 -15.78
CA TYR A 453 22.52 -8.55 -15.19
C TYR A 453 21.07 -8.30 -14.80
N TYR A 454 20.83 -8.10 -13.51
CA TYR A 454 19.53 -7.71 -12.98
C TYR A 454 19.68 -6.33 -12.36
N ASP A 455 19.13 -5.32 -13.02
CA ASP A 455 19.30 -3.91 -12.66
C ASP A 455 17.96 -3.31 -12.26
N LEU A 456 17.85 -2.89 -11.00
CA LEU A 456 16.69 -2.16 -10.47
C LEU A 456 17.00 -0.67 -10.45
N PHE A 457 16.11 0.12 -11.04
CA PHE A 457 16.22 1.57 -11.09
C PHE A 457 15.05 2.24 -10.38
N ARG A 458 15.32 3.40 -9.76
CA ARG A 458 14.27 4.35 -9.37
C ARG A 458 14.28 5.58 -10.27
N ILE A 459 13.09 6.02 -10.64
CA ILE A 459 12.85 7.18 -11.51
C ILE A 459 12.19 8.31 -10.71
N GLU A 460 12.62 9.54 -10.94
CA GLU A 460 12.05 10.77 -10.39
C GLU A 460 12.13 11.85 -11.47
N ASP A 461 11.03 12.57 -11.69
CA ASP A 461 10.92 13.63 -12.71
C ASP A 461 11.40 13.22 -14.12
N GLY A 462 11.14 11.95 -14.48
CA GLY A 462 11.48 11.41 -15.79
C GLY A 462 12.95 11.02 -15.98
N LEU A 463 13.75 11.00 -14.90
CA LEU A 463 15.16 10.62 -14.92
C LEU A 463 15.45 9.52 -13.89
N ILE A 464 16.41 8.66 -14.21
CA ILE A 464 16.95 7.66 -13.29
C ILE A 464 17.76 8.37 -12.21
N VAL A 465 17.42 8.10 -10.95
CA VAL A 465 18.02 8.77 -9.78
C VAL A 465 18.65 7.81 -8.78
N GLU A 466 18.43 6.51 -8.92
CA GLU A 466 18.94 5.49 -8.00
C GLU A 466 19.03 4.13 -8.71
N HIS A 467 20.04 3.34 -8.38
CA HIS A 467 20.33 2.08 -9.04
C HIS A 467 20.87 1.01 -8.07
N TRP A 468 20.33 -0.21 -8.17
CA TRP A 468 20.80 -1.42 -7.51
C TRP A 468 20.98 -2.52 -8.55
N ASP A 469 21.99 -3.37 -8.40
CA ASP A 469 22.23 -4.47 -9.33
C ASP A 469 22.60 -5.79 -8.66
N VAL A 470 22.33 -6.86 -9.40
CA VAL A 470 22.91 -8.18 -9.19
C VAL A 470 23.55 -8.66 -10.49
N ILE A 471 24.88 -8.72 -10.48
CA ILE A 471 25.71 -9.21 -11.59
C ILE A 471 26.23 -10.59 -11.20
N ALA A 472 25.79 -11.64 -11.89
CA ALA A 472 26.16 -13.01 -11.54
C ALA A 472 26.51 -13.84 -12.79
N PRO A 473 27.61 -14.61 -12.75
CA PRO A 473 27.97 -15.48 -13.85
C PRO A 473 26.94 -16.58 -14.05
N ILE A 474 26.72 -16.97 -15.30
CA ILE A 474 25.87 -18.09 -15.68
C ILE A 474 26.76 -19.33 -15.77
N PRO A 475 26.56 -20.34 -14.89
CA PRO A 475 27.41 -21.54 -14.90
C PRO A 475 27.24 -22.30 -16.23
N PRO A 476 28.23 -23.13 -16.62
CA PRO A 476 28.11 -23.96 -17.82
C PRO A 476 26.95 -24.96 -17.68
N LYS A 477 26.32 -25.32 -18.80
CA LYS A 477 25.15 -26.22 -18.84
C LYS A 477 25.34 -27.56 -18.12
N SER A 478 26.58 -28.03 -18.01
CA SER A 478 26.93 -29.26 -17.27
C SER A 478 26.67 -29.18 -15.76
N GLU A 479 26.53 -27.98 -15.19
CA GLU A 479 26.27 -27.75 -13.77
C GLU A 479 24.79 -27.46 -13.46
N TRP A 480 23.95 -27.36 -14.50
CA TRP A 480 22.54 -27.01 -14.32
C TRP A 480 21.75 -28.19 -13.75
N LYS A 481 20.87 -27.90 -12.80
CA LYS A 481 19.95 -28.89 -12.21
C LYS A 481 18.57 -28.93 -12.88
N ASN A 482 18.33 -28.05 -13.85
CA ASN A 482 17.13 -28.01 -14.69
C ASN A 482 17.50 -27.67 -16.14
N GLU A 483 16.55 -27.82 -17.07
CA GLU A 483 16.77 -27.57 -18.51
C GLU A 483 16.18 -26.24 -19.00
N ASN A 484 15.57 -25.44 -18.12
CA ASN A 484 14.77 -24.26 -18.48
C ASN A 484 15.64 -23.05 -18.86
N GLY A 485 16.91 -23.04 -18.45
CA GLY A 485 17.83 -21.93 -18.71
C GLY A 485 17.66 -20.77 -17.74
N LYS A 486 18.49 -19.73 -17.89
CA LYS A 486 18.55 -18.59 -16.96
C LYS A 486 17.45 -17.55 -17.18
N PHE A 487 16.85 -17.50 -18.37
CA PHE A 487 15.94 -16.44 -18.82
C PHE A 487 14.63 -16.99 -19.33
#